data_AF-A0A329KJW3-F1
#
_entry.id   AF-A0A329KJW3-F1
#
_cell.length_a   1.000
_cell.length_b   1.000
_cell.length_c   1.000
_cell.angle_alpha   90.00
_cell.angle_beta   90.00
_cell.angle_gamma   90.00
#
_symmetry.space_group_name_H-M   'P 1'
#
loop_
_entity.id
_entity.type
_entity.pdbx_description
1 polymer ?
#
loop_
_entity_poly.entity_id
_entity_poly.type
_entity_poly.pdbx_seq_one_letter_code
_entity_poly.pdbx_strand_id
1 'polypeptide(L)'
;MLAAFDVIDAAFDDVLGSDCDALAARDQLAVLERCERVRRRLPAVEHPLINSLARQAPSQELGGTVVHAIAEAALISRAEASRRLKEAGDLGPRHGLTGEPIAPLLPATAAGQRRGELGAGQVAVIRTFYHQLPGWIDMPT
;
A
#
# COMPACT_ATOMS: atom_id res chain seq x y z
N MET A 1 -14.36 -8.07 4.71
CA MET A 1 -12.89 -7.96 4.55
C MET A 1 -12.20 -9.19 5.12
N LEU A 2 -12.46 -9.58 6.37
CA LEU A 2 -11.88 -10.80 6.98
C LEU A 2 -12.14 -12.08 6.17
N ALA A 3 -13.39 -12.37 5.76
CA ALA A 3 -13.69 -13.53 4.91
C ALA A 3 -12.95 -13.55 3.56
N ALA A 4 -12.53 -12.40 3.04
CA ALA A 4 -11.70 -12.35 1.83
C ALA A 4 -10.24 -12.65 2.13
N PHE A 5 -9.75 -12.30 3.32
CA PHE A 5 -8.43 -12.72 3.80
C PHE A 5 -8.40 -14.22 4.08
N ASP A 6 -9.46 -14.83 4.63
CA ASP A 6 -9.53 -16.29 4.79
C ASP A 6 -9.35 -17.04 3.46
N VAL A 7 -9.94 -16.52 2.38
CA VAL A 7 -9.76 -17.07 1.01
C VAL A 7 -8.34 -16.85 0.49
N ILE A 8 -7.74 -15.70 0.79
CA ILE A 8 -6.35 -15.39 0.42
C ILE A 8 -5.40 -16.33 1.16
N ASP A 9 -5.60 -16.55 2.46
CA ASP A 9 -4.77 -17.41 3.30
C ASP A 9 -4.83 -18.85 2.80
N ALA A 10 -6.03 -19.37 2.52
CA ALA A 10 -6.17 -20.70 1.91
C ALA A 10 -5.43 -20.81 0.55
N ALA A 11 -5.52 -19.78 -0.30
CA ALA A 11 -4.79 -19.76 -1.57
C ALA A 11 -3.26 -19.66 -1.38
N PHE A 12 -2.79 -19.00 -0.33
CA PHE A 12 -1.37 -19.01 0.04
C PHE A 12 -0.92 -20.38 0.52
N ASP A 13 -1.72 -21.07 1.32
CA ASP A 13 -1.43 -22.43 1.78
C ASP A 13 -1.27 -23.39 0.60
N ASP A 14 -2.14 -23.31 -0.41
CA ASP A 14 -2.02 -24.09 -1.65
C ASP A 14 -0.70 -23.80 -2.40
N VAL A 15 -0.31 -22.53 -2.51
CA VAL A 15 0.93 -22.12 -3.19
C VAL A 15 2.16 -22.54 -2.39
N LEU A 16 2.13 -22.41 -1.06
CA LEU A 16 3.23 -22.80 -0.16
C LEU A 16 3.42 -24.32 -0.11
N GLY A 17 2.35 -25.09 -0.31
CA GLY A 17 2.40 -26.55 -0.44
C GLY A 17 2.90 -27.06 -1.80
N SER A 18 3.15 -26.17 -2.77
CA SER A 18 3.57 -26.55 -4.13
C SER A 18 5.07 -26.81 -4.23
N ASP A 19 5.46 -27.84 -4.99
CA ASP A 19 6.86 -28.15 -5.28
C ASP A 19 7.42 -27.24 -6.38
N CYS A 20 8.21 -26.24 -5.99
CA CYS A 20 8.85 -25.30 -6.91
C CYS A 20 10.00 -25.93 -7.73
N ASP A 21 10.64 -26.98 -7.24
CA ASP A 21 11.78 -27.63 -7.90
C ASP A 21 11.32 -28.50 -9.07
N ALA A 22 10.06 -28.95 -9.04
CA ALA A 22 9.41 -29.64 -10.15
C ALA A 22 9.02 -28.71 -11.32
N LEU A 23 9.07 -27.37 -11.14
CA LEU A 23 8.71 -26.40 -12.17
C LEU A 23 9.86 -26.11 -13.13
N ALA A 24 9.54 -25.94 -14.41
CA ALA A 24 10.50 -25.39 -15.36
C ALA A 24 10.85 -23.93 -14.99
N ALA A 25 12.07 -23.48 -15.31
CA ALA A 25 12.54 -22.12 -14.99
C ALA A 25 11.60 -21.00 -15.47
N ARG A 26 10.93 -21.19 -16.62
CA ARG A 26 9.93 -20.24 -17.13
C ARG A 26 8.73 -20.11 -16.21
N ASP A 27 8.26 -21.23 -15.66
CA ASP A 27 7.11 -21.25 -14.75
C ASP A 27 7.48 -20.67 -13.38
N GLN A 28 8.70 -20.94 -12.91
CA GLN A 28 9.25 -20.31 -11.70
C GLN A 28 9.27 -18.77 -11.84
N LEU A 29 9.73 -18.23 -12.97
CA LEU A 29 9.72 -16.80 -13.23
C LEU A 29 8.29 -16.24 -13.29
N ALA A 30 7.34 -16.96 -13.89
CA ALA A 30 5.94 -16.55 -13.93
C ALA A 30 5.29 -16.52 -12.53
N VAL A 31 5.66 -17.45 -11.64
CA VAL A 31 5.25 -17.44 -10.24
C VAL A 31 5.84 -16.24 -9.51
N LEU A 32 7.14 -15.95 -9.68
CA LEU A 32 7.77 -14.76 -9.09
C LEU A 32 7.11 -13.45 -9.54
N GLU A 33 6.75 -13.34 -10.82
CA GLU A 33 6.00 -12.19 -11.36
C GLU A 33 4.63 -12.04 -10.67
N ARG A 34 3.92 -13.15 -10.46
CA ARG A 34 2.62 -13.14 -9.75
C ARG A 34 2.78 -12.74 -8.28
N CYS A 35 3.75 -13.31 -7.57
CA CYS A 35 4.06 -12.93 -6.19
C CYS A 35 4.36 -11.44 -6.08
N GLU A 36 5.14 -10.91 -7.02
CA GLU A 36 5.47 -9.49 -7.08
C GLU A 36 4.23 -8.63 -7.38
N ARG A 37 3.37 -9.04 -8.31
CA ARG A 37 2.10 -8.34 -8.56
C ARG A 37 1.22 -8.27 -7.31
N VAL A 38 1.17 -9.33 -6.49
CA VAL A 38 0.44 -9.32 -5.21
C VAL A 38 1.08 -8.32 -4.24
N ARG A 39 2.40 -8.36 -4.05
CA ARG A 39 3.13 -7.41 -3.18
C ARG A 39 2.88 -5.95 -3.58
N ARG A 40 2.85 -5.65 -4.88
CA ARG A 40 2.60 -4.30 -5.40
C ARG A 40 1.19 -3.80 -5.11
N ARG A 41 0.21 -4.69 -5.06
CA ARG A 41 -1.20 -4.33 -4.83
C ARG A 41 -1.56 -4.19 -3.35
N LEU A 42 -0.85 -4.89 -2.46
CA LEU A 42 -1.14 -4.91 -1.03
C LEU A 42 -1.22 -3.50 -0.40
N PRO A 43 -0.29 -2.56 -0.65
CA PRO A 43 -0.40 -1.21 -0.08
C PRO A 43 -1.69 -0.48 -0.48
N ALA A 44 -2.25 -0.76 -1.67
CA ALA A 44 -3.49 -0.12 -2.08
C ALA A 44 -4.72 -0.57 -1.27
N VAL A 45 -4.65 -1.77 -0.65
CA VAL A 45 -5.63 -2.24 0.34
C VAL A 45 -5.40 -1.56 1.70
N GLU A 46 -4.13 -1.32 2.05
CA GLU A 46 -3.74 -0.72 3.33
C GLU A 46 -4.04 0.78 3.41
N HIS A 47 -3.84 1.55 2.34
CA HIS A 47 -3.92 3.03 2.38
C HIS A 47 -5.22 3.58 2.98
N PRO A 48 -6.43 3.08 2.62
CA PRO A 48 -7.67 3.56 3.22
C PRO A 48 -7.76 3.27 4.73
N LEU A 49 -7.25 2.11 5.18
CA LEU A 49 -7.23 1.71 6.58
C LEU A 49 -6.29 2.61 7.37
N ILE A 50 -5.07 2.81 6.87
CA ILE A 50 -4.06 3.69 7.47
C ILE A 50 -4.56 5.13 7.55
N ASN A 51 -5.16 5.65 6.47
CA ASN A 51 -5.74 6.99 6.47
C ASN A 51 -6.92 7.11 7.45
N SER A 52 -7.71 6.05 7.64
CA SER A 52 -8.79 6.03 8.64
C SER A 52 -8.23 6.09 10.06
N LEU A 53 -7.23 5.28 10.38
CA LEU A 53 -6.54 5.31 11.68
C LEU A 53 -5.93 6.70 11.94
N ALA A 54 -5.34 7.32 10.91
CA ALA A 54 -4.79 8.67 11.01
C ALA A 54 -5.85 9.73 11.34
N ARG A 55 -7.06 9.62 10.79
CA ARG A 55 -8.17 10.55 11.09
C ARG A 55 -8.79 10.34 12.47
N GLN A 56 -8.74 9.11 12.99
CA GLN A 56 -9.25 8.78 14.32
C GLN A 56 -8.29 9.20 15.43
N ALA A 57 -7.05 9.57 15.09
CA ALA A 57 -6.06 9.97 16.06
C ALA A 57 -6.27 11.40 16.59
N PRO A 58 -6.02 11.65 17.88
CA PRO A 58 -5.66 10.67 18.91
C PRO A 58 -6.87 9.85 19.36
N SER A 59 -6.70 8.53 19.54
CA SER A 59 -7.71 7.67 20.17
C SER A 59 -7.09 6.82 21.27
N GLN A 60 -7.86 6.53 22.32
CA GLN A 60 -7.41 5.65 23.41
C GLN A 60 -7.14 4.22 22.91
N GLU A 61 -7.92 3.76 21.93
CA GLU A 61 -7.79 2.43 21.33
C GLU A 61 -6.44 2.23 20.60
N LEU A 62 -5.84 3.31 20.08
CA LEU A 62 -4.51 3.23 19.46
C LEU A 62 -3.38 3.06 20.49
N GLY A 63 -3.61 3.36 21.78
CA GLY A 63 -2.61 3.23 22.84
C GLY A 63 -1.33 4.06 22.65
N GLY A 64 -1.33 5.03 21.72
CA GLY A 64 -0.15 5.80 21.33
C GLY A 64 -0.33 6.54 20.01
N THR A 65 0.77 6.81 19.31
CA THR A 65 0.72 7.39 17.96
C THR A 65 0.27 6.36 16.93
N VAL A 66 -0.33 6.80 15.82
CA VAL A 66 -0.74 5.93 14.71
C VAL A 66 0.44 5.10 14.18
N VAL A 67 1.63 5.71 14.10
CA VAL A 67 2.86 5.01 13.67
C VAL A 67 3.23 3.90 14.66
N HIS A 68 3.09 4.14 15.96
CA HIS A 68 3.34 3.12 16.97
C HIS A 68 2.32 1.98 16.88
N ALA A 69 1.02 2.31 16.81
CA ALA A 69 -0.04 1.31 16.70
C ALA A 69 0.13 0.41 15.46
N ILE A 70 0.45 0.99 14.30
CA ILE A 70 0.73 0.23 13.08
C ILE A 70 1.97 -0.64 13.23
N ALA A 71 3.05 -0.10 13.83
CA ALA A 71 4.29 -0.84 14.03
C ALA A 71 4.08 -2.09 14.91
N GLU A 72 3.36 -1.96 16.01
CA GLU A 72 3.04 -3.08 16.91
C GLU A 72 2.09 -4.09 16.24
N ALA A 73 1.00 -3.61 15.64
CA ALA A 73 -0.02 -4.49 15.04
C ALA A 73 0.51 -5.30 13.84
N ALA A 74 1.36 -4.69 13.01
CA ALA A 74 1.91 -5.34 11.81
C ALA A 74 3.32 -5.92 12.01
N LEU A 75 3.89 -5.82 13.22
CA LEU A 75 5.24 -6.29 13.56
C LEU A 75 6.33 -5.74 12.62
N ILE A 76 6.30 -4.43 12.38
CA ILE A 76 7.26 -3.73 11.51
C ILE A 76 7.98 -2.61 12.26
N SER A 77 9.10 -2.16 11.72
CA SER A 77 9.80 -1.00 12.30
C SER A 77 8.93 0.26 12.27
N ARG A 78 9.15 1.17 13.22
CA ARG A 78 8.52 2.50 13.22
C ARG A 78 8.82 3.30 11.94
N ALA A 79 10.01 3.11 11.36
CA ALA A 79 10.39 3.76 10.10
C ALA A 79 9.52 3.26 8.94
N GLU A 80 9.27 1.96 8.88
CA GLU A 80 8.40 1.34 7.88
C GLU A 80 6.94 1.75 8.06
N ALA A 81 6.43 1.75 9.30
CA ALA A 81 5.08 2.24 9.60
C ALA A 81 4.92 3.72 9.22
N SER A 82 5.92 4.56 9.53
CA SER A 82 5.93 5.97 9.12
C SER A 82 5.96 6.14 7.59
N ARG A 83 6.74 5.31 6.88
CA ARG A 83 6.77 5.29 5.41
C ARG A 83 5.39 4.98 4.85
N ARG A 84 4.74 3.92 5.33
CA ARG A 84 3.38 3.53 4.90
C ARG A 84 2.34 4.60 5.19
N LEU A 85 2.41 5.25 6.36
CA LEU A 85 1.54 6.39 6.69
C LEU A 85 1.69 7.55 5.70
N LYS A 86 2.92 7.90 5.31
CA LYS A 86 3.16 8.95 4.31
C LYS A 86 2.69 8.53 2.92
N GLU A 87 2.90 7.27 2.53
CA GLU A 87 2.39 6.74 1.25
C GLU A 87 0.87 6.74 1.21
N ALA A 88 0.21 6.37 2.31
CA ALA A 88 -1.24 6.41 2.41
C ALA A 88 -1.81 7.83 2.22
N GLY A 89 -1.10 8.85 2.73
CA GLY A 89 -1.46 10.25 2.50
C GLY A 89 -1.43 10.67 1.02
N ASP A 90 -0.47 10.16 0.25
CA ASP A 90 -0.27 10.52 -1.15
C ASP A 90 -1.11 9.66 -2.13
N LEU A 91 -1.24 8.36 -1.85
CA LEU A 91 -1.83 7.36 -2.76
C LEU A 91 -3.21 6.85 -2.32
N GLY A 92 -3.57 7.04 -1.05
CA GLY A 92 -4.87 6.66 -0.51
C GLY A 92 -5.99 7.65 -0.85
N PRO A 93 -7.26 7.25 -0.66
CA PRO A 93 -8.38 8.17 -0.76
C PRO A 93 -8.26 9.27 0.30
N ARG A 94 -8.54 10.51 -0.11
CA ARG A 94 -8.53 11.70 0.75
C ARG A 94 -9.96 12.19 0.97
N HIS A 95 -10.16 13.01 2.00
CA HIS A 95 -11.45 13.63 2.28
C HIS A 95 -11.27 15.13 2.44
N GLY A 96 -12.19 15.92 1.91
CA GLY A 96 -12.20 17.36 2.11
C GLY A 96 -12.73 17.73 3.49
N LEU A 97 -12.76 19.04 3.77
CA LEU A 97 -13.19 19.56 5.07
C LEU A 97 -14.64 19.18 5.40
N THR A 98 -15.48 18.95 4.39
CA THR A 98 -16.87 18.53 4.56
C THR A 98 -17.07 17.02 4.48
N GLY A 99 -15.98 16.24 4.39
CA GLY A 99 -16.00 14.78 4.33
C GLY A 99 -16.24 14.21 2.93
N GLU A 100 -16.28 15.05 1.90
CA GLU A 100 -16.39 14.63 0.51
C GLU A 100 -15.13 13.88 0.06
N PRO A 101 -15.27 12.79 -0.72
CA PRO A 101 -14.12 12.05 -1.19
C PRO A 101 -13.33 12.86 -2.23
N ILE A 102 -12.03 12.99 -2.00
CA ILE A 102 -11.09 13.64 -2.92
C ILE A 102 -10.15 12.58 -3.48
N ALA A 103 -9.84 12.70 -4.78
CA ALA A 103 -8.86 11.84 -5.45
C ALA A 103 -7.52 11.83 -4.69
N PRO A 104 -6.73 10.74 -4.76
CA PRO A 104 -5.37 10.72 -4.23
C PRO A 104 -4.52 11.87 -4.78
N LEU A 105 -3.46 12.26 -4.06
CA LEU A 105 -2.52 13.28 -4.54
C LEU A 105 -1.83 12.83 -5.83
N LEU A 106 -1.52 11.54 -5.92
CA LEU A 106 -0.91 10.89 -7.07
C LEU A 106 -1.87 9.87 -7.69
N PRO A 107 -2.91 10.30 -8.44
CA PRO A 107 -3.99 9.42 -8.88
C PRO A 107 -3.52 8.36 -9.88
N ALA A 108 -2.64 8.72 -10.82
CA ALA A 108 -2.07 7.79 -11.78
C ALA A 108 -1.18 6.73 -11.11
N THR A 109 -0.36 7.15 -10.14
CA THR A 109 0.49 6.25 -9.36
C THR A 109 -0.34 5.31 -8.50
N ALA A 110 -1.38 5.81 -7.84
CA ALA A 110 -2.31 5.00 -7.06
C ALA A 110 -3.04 3.95 -7.94
N ALA A 111 -3.42 4.33 -9.17
CA ALA A 111 -4.04 3.42 -10.12
C ALA A 111 -3.05 2.33 -10.60
N GLY A 112 -1.80 2.71 -10.93
CA GLY A 112 -0.75 1.76 -11.29
C GLY A 112 -0.41 0.78 -10.16
N GLN A 113 -0.38 1.25 -8.91
CA GLN A 113 -0.19 0.40 -7.74
C GLN A 113 -1.36 -0.59 -7.56
N ARG A 114 -2.62 -0.13 -7.70
CA ARG A 114 -3.81 -0.99 -7.63
C ARG A 114 -3.83 -2.10 -8.69
N ARG A 115 -3.28 -1.84 -9.88
CA ARG A 115 -3.11 -2.83 -10.95
C ARG A 115 -1.89 -3.73 -10.76
N GLY A 116 -0.99 -3.41 -9.83
CA GLY A 116 0.25 -4.14 -9.58
C GLY A 116 1.36 -3.84 -10.60
N GLU A 117 1.28 -2.70 -11.28
CA GLU A 117 2.28 -2.22 -12.23
C GLU A 117 3.41 -1.46 -11.52
N LEU A 118 3.10 -0.80 -10.40
CA LEU A 118 4.05 -0.02 -9.62
C LEU A 118 4.24 -0.62 -8.22
N GLY A 119 5.50 -0.89 -7.86
CA GLY A 119 5.92 -1.31 -6.52
C GLY A 119 6.56 -0.20 -5.71
N ALA A 120 7.01 -0.56 -4.50
CA ALA A 120 7.53 0.39 -3.52
C ALA A 120 8.66 1.27 -4.07
N GLY A 121 9.57 0.69 -4.87
CA GLY A 121 10.66 1.44 -5.50
C GLY A 121 10.16 2.52 -6.48
N GLN A 122 9.29 2.18 -7.43
CA GLN A 122 8.75 3.17 -8.37
C GLN A 122 7.91 4.23 -7.65
N VAL A 123 7.09 3.80 -6.68
CA VAL A 123 6.28 4.71 -5.87
C VAL A 123 7.17 5.70 -5.10
N ALA A 124 8.26 5.24 -4.49
CA ALA A 124 9.19 6.11 -3.77
C ALA A 124 9.85 7.15 -4.69
N VAL A 125 10.27 6.76 -5.89
CA VAL A 125 10.86 7.69 -6.88
C VAL A 125 9.83 8.74 -7.30
N ILE A 126 8.62 8.32 -7.67
CA ILE A 126 7.57 9.25 -8.12
C ILE A 126 7.19 10.22 -7.01
N ARG A 127 7.01 9.74 -5.78
CA ARG A 127 6.71 10.58 -4.62
C ARG A 127 7.82 11.58 -4.33
N THR A 128 9.07 11.12 -4.35
CA THR A 128 10.24 11.99 -4.13
C THR A 128 10.29 13.09 -5.18
N PHE A 129 10.11 12.73 -6.45
CA PHE A 129 10.05 13.70 -7.55
C PHE A 129 8.92 14.71 -7.34
N TYR A 130 7.71 14.24 -7.06
CA TYR A 130 6.54 15.10 -6.85
C TYR A 130 6.75 16.12 -5.72
N HIS A 131 7.24 15.66 -4.57
CA HIS A 131 7.48 16.54 -3.40
C HIS A 131 8.69 17.48 -3.59
N GLN A 132 9.50 17.28 -4.63
CA GLN A 132 10.59 18.18 -5.03
C GLN A 132 10.19 19.16 -6.14
N LEU A 133 8.98 19.03 -6.72
CA LEU A 133 8.52 19.95 -7.75
C LEU A 133 8.33 21.36 -7.14
N PRO A 134 8.90 22.39 -7.78
CA PRO A 134 8.62 23.75 -7.37
C PRO A 134 7.15 24.12 -7.57
N GLY A 135 6.64 25.01 -6.71
CA GLY A 135 5.21 25.38 -6.68
C GLY A 135 4.67 26.14 -7.90
N TRP A 136 5.49 26.43 -8.91
CA TRP A 136 5.10 27.07 -10.17
C TRP A 136 4.89 26.07 -11.32
N ILE A 137 5.04 24.77 -11.08
CA ILE A 137 4.72 23.75 -12.06
C ILE A 137 3.22 23.47 -11.96
N ASP A 138 2.45 24.05 -12.88
CA ASP A 138 1.03 23.75 -13.04
C ASP A 138 0.84 22.33 -13.59
N MET A 139 -0.16 21.62 -13.07
CA MET A 139 -0.61 20.38 -13.67
C MET A 139 -1.45 20.71 -14.91
N PRO A 140 -1.18 20.10 -16.08
CA PRO A 140 -2.03 20.31 -17.25
C PRO A 140 -3.46 19.87 -16.92
N THR A 141 -4.40 20.81 -17.09
CA THR A 141 -5.86 20.61 -16.96
C THR A 141 -6.40 19.59 -17.94
#